data_AF-A0A357AGP4-F1
#
_entry.id   AF-A0A357AGP4-F1
#
_cell.length_a   1.000
_cell.length_b   1.000
_cell.length_c   1.000
_cell.angle_alpha   90.00
_cell.angle_beta   90.00
_cell.angle_gamma   90.00
#
_symmetry.space_group_name_H-M   'P 1'
#
loop_
_entity.id
_entity.type
_entity.pdbx_description
1 polymer ?
#
loop_
_entity_poly.entity_id
_entity_poly.type
_entity_poly.pdbx_seq_one_letter_code
_entity_poly.pdbx_strand_id
1 'polypeptide(L)'
;MIDSAEISNLLTMIAEGDKSALEELWIKTKDGLYSFILSYIRNKQLSEDALQETFIAIYKSADQFKWGNARAWVFTIARNTAVSLLRKQKEASYEPGGIA
;
A
#
# COMPACT_ATOMS: atom_id res chain seq x y z
N MET A 1 4.22 18.93 -1.65
CA MET A 1 3.75 17.73 -0.92
C MET A 1 2.29 17.57 -1.28
N ILE A 2 1.88 16.46 -1.90
CA ILE A 2 0.47 16.24 -2.28
C ILE A 2 -0.43 16.31 -1.03
N ASP A 3 -1.50 17.10 -1.11
CA ASP A 3 -2.44 17.27 0.00
C ASP A 3 -3.55 16.21 -0.01
N SER A 4 -4.37 16.17 1.05
CA SER A 4 -5.41 15.14 1.17
C SER A 4 -6.57 15.32 0.19
N ALA A 5 -6.82 16.53 -0.32
CA ALA A 5 -7.89 16.79 -1.27
C ALA A 5 -7.49 16.29 -2.67
N GLU A 6 -6.24 16.53 -3.05
CA GLU A 6 -5.67 16.02 -4.30
C GLU A 6 -5.65 14.48 -4.31
N ILE A 7 -5.26 13.81 -3.21
CA ILE A 7 -5.36 12.34 -3.11
C ILE A 7 -6.81 11.89 -3.25
N SER A 8 -7.75 12.58 -2.61
CA SER A 8 -9.18 12.25 -2.69
C SER A 8 -9.67 12.28 -4.15
N ASN A 9 -9.29 13.29 -4.92
CA ASN A 9 -9.69 13.42 -6.32
C ASN A 9 -9.09 12.28 -7.16
N LEU A 10 -7.81 11.95 -6.98
CA LEU A 10 -7.17 10.84 -7.67
C LEU A 10 -7.86 9.50 -7.33
N LEU A 11 -8.23 9.27 -6.07
CA LEU A 11 -8.95 8.07 -5.66
C LEU A 11 -10.32 7.95 -6.35
N THR A 12 -11.05 9.05 -6.51
CA THR A 12 -12.33 9.07 -7.25
C THR A 12 -12.12 8.68 -8.71
N MET A 13 -11.13 9.26 -9.39
CA MET A 13 -10.82 8.93 -10.78
C MET A 13 -10.37 7.47 -10.95
N ILE A 14 -9.59 6.95 -9.99
CA ILE A 14 -9.21 5.53 -9.96
C ILE A 14 -10.44 4.63 -9.84
N ALA A 15 -11.42 4.99 -9.00
CA ALA A 15 -12.67 4.25 -8.84
C ALA A 15 -13.50 4.22 -10.14
N GLU A 16 -13.36 5.24 -10.99
CA GLU A 16 -13.97 5.32 -12.32
C GLU A 16 -13.19 4.56 -13.40
N GLY A 17 -12.03 3.98 -13.04
CA GLY A 17 -11.20 3.17 -13.93
C GLY A 17 -10.07 3.93 -14.62
N ASP A 18 -9.82 5.19 -14.24
CA ASP A 18 -8.74 5.99 -14.81
C ASP A 18 -7.36 5.50 -14.32
N LYS A 19 -6.60 4.89 -15.24
CA LYS A 19 -5.25 4.39 -14.97
C LYS A 19 -4.22 5.51 -14.79
N SER A 20 -4.44 6.67 -15.43
CA SER A 20 -3.52 7.81 -15.32
C SER A 20 -3.56 8.40 -13.91
N ALA A 21 -4.71 8.41 -13.26
CA ALA A 21 -4.85 8.83 -11.87
C ALA A 21 -4.07 7.92 -10.90
N LEU A 22 -4.00 6.61 -11.17
CA LEU A 22 -3.18 5.68 -10.38
C LEU A 22 -1.69 5.97 -10.55
N GLU A 23 -1.25 6.22 -11.78
CA GLU A 23 0.14 6.59 -12.08
C GLU A 23 0.52 7.92 -11.42
N GLU A 24 -0.37 8.91 -11.45
CA GLU A 24 -0.16 10.19 -10.79
C GLU A 24 -0.06 10.03 -9.26
N LEU A 25 -0.95 9.24 -8.67
CA LEU A 25 -0.88 8.90 -7.25
C LEU A 25 0.45 8.22 -6.91
N TRP A 26 0.92 7.29 -7.77
CA TRP A 26 2.21 6.62 -7.62
C TRP A 26 3.36 7.62 -7.60
N ILE A 27 3.49 8.46 -8.63
CA ILE A 27 4.59 9.42 -8.76
C ILE A 27 4.65 10.34 -7.52
N LYS A 28 3.49 10.78 -7.01
CA LYS A 28 3.43 11.74 -5.91
C LYS A 28 3.61 11.13 -4.51
N THR A 29 3.39 9.82 -4.35
CA THR A 29 3.35 9.20 -3.01
C THR A 29 4.33 8.06 -2.80
N LYS A 30 4.90 7.47 -3.86
CA LYS A 30 5.75 6.27 -3.78
C LYS A 30 6.90 6.39 -2.77
N ASP A 31 7.62 7.52 -2.73
CA ASP A 31 8.81 7.66 -1.90
C ASP A 31 8.44 7.77 -0.41
N GLY A 32 7.34 8.47 -0.11
CA GLY A 32 6.80 8.59 1.24
C GLY A 32 6.22 7.28 1.75
N LEU A 33 5.48 6.55 0.91
CA LEU A 33 4.95 5.24 1.23
C LEU A 33 6.05 4.20 1.40
N TYR A 34 7.05 4.20 0.51
CA TYR A 34 8.20 3.31 0.61
C TYR A 34 8.96 3.54 1.91
N SER A 35 9.26 4.80 2.25
CA SER A 35 9.93 5.16 3.51
C SER A 35 9.13 4.71 4.74
N PHE A 36 7.81 4.90 4.70
CA PHE A 36 6.91 4.43 5.76
C PHE A 36 6.94 2.90 5.88
N ILE A 37 6.72 2.17 4.79
CA ILE A 37 6.73 0.70 4.77
C ILE A 37 8.09 0.15 5.24
N LEU A 38 9.19 0.73 4.77
CA LEU A 38 10.55 0.32 5.15
C LEU A 38 10.80 0.48 6.65
N SER A 39 10.22 1.51 7.28
CA SER A 39 10.32 1.69 8.74
C SER A 39 9.63 0.57 9.55
N TYR A 40 8.59 -0.06 8.98
CA TYR A 40 7.86 -1.17 9.58
C TYR A 40 8.51 -2.52 9.30
N ILE A 41 8.83 -2.80 8.03
CA ILE A 41 9.31 -4.12 7.60
C ILE A 41 10.82 -4.28 7.81
N ARG A 42 11.60 -3.19 7.72
CA ARG A 42 13.07 -3.18 7.83
C ARG A 42 13.79 -4.14 6.87
N ASN A 43 13.15 -4.47 5.76
CA ASN A 43 13.70 -5.27 4.67
C ASN A 43 13.38 -4.58 3.34
N LYS A 44 14.40 -4.25 2.55
CA LYS A 44 14.23 -3.48 1.30
C LYS A 44 13.37 -4.22 0.28
N GLN A 45 13.70 -5.48 -0.01
CA GLN A 45 12.98 -6.28 -1.00
C GLN A 45 11.51 -6.42 -0.64
N LEU A 46 11.23 -6.82 0.60
CA LEU A 46 9.85 -6.99 1.06
C LEU A 46 9.09 -5.65 1.14
N SER A 47 9.79 -4.53 1.29
CA SER A 47 9.19 -3.19 1.25
C SER A 47 8.81 -2.77 -0.17
N GLU A 48 9.62 -3.13 -1.17
CA GLU A 48 9.28 -2.92 -2.58
C GLU A 48 8.06 -3.74 -2.99
N ASP A 49 8.01 -5.01 -2.58
CA ASP A 49 6.85 -5.88 -2.83
C ASP A 49 5.59 -5.34 -2.14
N ALA A 50 5.71 -4.92 -0.87
CA ALA A 50 4.62 -4.31 -0.14
C ALA A 50 4.13 -2.99 -0.76
N LEU A 51 5.04 -2.18 -1.31
CA LEU A 51 4.66 -0.97 -2.01
C LEU A 51 3.82 -1.31 -3.25
N GLN A 52 4.26 -2.27 -4.07
CA GLN A 52 3.50 -2.71 -5.25
C GLN A 52 2.12 -3.25 -4.86
N GLU A 53 2.06 -4.16 -3.88
CA GLU A 53 0.79 -4.69 -3.36
C GLU A 53 -0.13 -3.59 -2.82
N THR A 54 0.43 -2.53 -2.22
CA THR A 54 -0.33 -1.37 -1.73
C THR A 54 -1.06 -0.66 -2.88
N PHE A 55 -0.39 -0.38 -3.99
CA PHE A 55 -1.04 0.28 -5.12
C PHE A 55 -2.05 -0.61 -5.83
N ILE A 56 -1.81 -1.92 -5.89
CA ILE A 56 -2.79 -2.89 -6.37
C ILE A 56 -4.02 -2.89 -5.47
N ALA A 57 -3.83 -2.86 -4.14
CA ALA A 57 -4.92 -2.81 -3.18
C ALA A 57 -5.71 -1.49 -3.27
N ILE A 58 -5.04 -0.35 -3.44
CA ILE A 58 -5.68 0.95 -3.70
C ILE A 58 -6.55 0.86 -4.96
N TYR A 59 -5.99 0.40 -6.08
CA TYR A 59 -6.74 0.27 -7.33
C TYR A 59 -8.01 -0.58 -7.17
N LYS A 60 -7.92 -1.69 -6.43
CA LYS A 60 -9.05 -2.60 -6.19
C LYS A 60 -10.10 -2.12 -5.18
N SER A 61 -9.77 -1.11 -4.37
CA SER A 61 -10.62 -0.67 -3.26
C SER A 61 -10.95 0.82 -3.31
N ALA A 62 -10.53 1.54 -4.35
CA ALA A 62 -10.78 2.96 -4.52
C ALA A 62 -12.27 3.31 -4.51
N ASP A 63 -13.13 2.42 -5.03
CA ASP A 63 -14.59 2.54 -5.01
C ASP A 63 -15.20 2.54 -3.59
N GLN A 64 -14.47 1.98 -2.62
CA GLN A 64 -14.87 1.94 -1.20
C GLN A 64 -14.49 3.22 -0.46
N PHE A 65 -13.61 4.05 -1.02
CA PHE A 65 -13.32 5.36 -0.45
C PHE A 65 -14.49 6.31 -0.69
N LYS A 66 -15.12 6.80 0.38
CA LYS A 66 -16.29 7.70 0.32
C LYS A 66 -15.99 9.12 0.75
N TRP A 67 -15.43 9.29 1.96
CA TRP A 67 -15.08 10.58 2.53
C TRP A 67 -14.05 10.42 3.66
N GLY A 68 -13.34 11.50 3.97
CA GLY A 68 -12.43 11.58 5.10
C GLY A 68 -10.98 11.85 4.69
N ASN A 69 -10.04 11.48 5.55
CA ASN A 69 -8.64 11.74 5.31
C ASN A 69 -8.05 10.72 4.32
N ALA A 70 -8.06 11.09 3.03
CA ALA A 70 -7.57 10.26 1.93
C ALA A 70 -6.11 9.81 2.13
N ARG A 71 -5.26 10.70 2.68
CA ARG A 71 -3.88 10.34 3.04
C ARG A 71 -3.87 9.22 4.08
N ALA A 72 -4.62 9.36 5.17
CA ALA A 72 -4.68 8.34 6.21
C ALA A 72 -5.21 7.00 5.67
N TRP A 73 -6.18 7.03 4.75
CA TRP A 73 -6.71 5.84 4.09
C TRP A 73 -5.63 5.11 3.27
N VAL A 74 -4.89 5.85 2.42
CA VAL A 74 -3.78 5.29 1.63
C VAL A 74 -2.69 4.68 2.54
N PHE A 75 -2.31 5.37 3.61
CA PHE A 75 -1.31 4.85 4.57
C PHE A 75 -1.84 3.65 5.38
N THR A 76 -3.15 3.57 5.62
CA THR A 76 -3.78 2.41 6.26
C THR A 76 -3.66 1.18 5.38
N ILE A 77 -3.90 1.31 4.07
CA ILE A 77 -3.69 0.22 3.11
C ILE A 77 -2.22 -0.20 3.13
N ALA A 78 -1.29 0.75 3.04
CA ALA A 78 0.14 0.45 3.08
C ALA A 78 0.56 -0.35 4.33
N ARG A 79 0.05 0.06 5.50
CA ARG A 79 0.28 -0.64 6.76
C ARG A 79 -0.29 -2.06 6.73
N ASN A 80 -1.53 -2.22 6.26
CA ASN A 80 -2.19 -3.53 6.22
C ASN A 80 -1.45 -4.50 5.29
N THR A 81 -1.02 -4.03 4.13
CA THR A 81 -0.19 -4.79 3.19
C THR A 81 1.14 -5.20 3.82
N ALA A 82 1.85 -4.26 4.45
CA ALA A 82 3.11 -4.53 5.14
C ALA A 82 2.97 -5.59 6.24
N VAL A 83 1.94 -5.48 7.08
CA VAL A 83 1.65 -6.46 8.15
C VAL A 83 1.28 -7.84 7.57
N SER A 84 0.50 -7.87 6.49
CA SER A 84 0.15 -9.11 5.80
C SER A 84 1.38 -9.86 5.28
N LEU A 85 2.32 -9.13 4.66
CA LEU A 85 3.56 -9.70 4.14
C LEU A 85 4.50 -10.18 5.25
N LEU A 86 4.65 -9.41 6.33
CA LEU A 86 5.41 -9.84 7.51
C LEU A 86 4.85 -11.14 8.12
N ARG A 87 3.52 -11.28 8.17
CA ARG A 87 2.87 -12.51 8.65
C ARG A 87 3.20 -13.70 7.75
N LYS A 88 3.08 -13.54 6.42
CA LYS A 88 3.44 -14.58 5.44
C LYS A 88 4.91 -14.99 5.53
N GLN A 89 5.81 -14.02 5.72
CA GLN A 89 7.24 -14.31 5.90
C GLN A 89 7.49 -15.15 7.16
N LYS A 90 6.83 -14.81 8.27
CA LYS A 90 6.93 -15.58 9.52
C LYS A 90 6.40 -17.00 9.35
N GLU A 91 5.27 -17.17 8.67
CA GLU A 91 4.70 -18.49 8.33
C GLU A 91 5.64 -19.30 7.43
N ALA A 92 6.25 -18.69 6.41
CA ALA A 92 7.22 -19.37 5.54
C ALA A 92 8.53 -19.74 6.25
N SER A 93 8.95 -18.96 7.25
CA SER A 93 10.11 -19.29 8.09
C SER A 93 9.81 -20.35 9.15
N TYR A 94 8.53 -20.62 9.42
CA TYR A 94 8.10 -21.64 10.36
C TYR A 94 7.84 -22.94 9.59
N GLU A 95 8.86 -23.80 9.49
CA GLU A 95 8.66 -25.20 9.14
C GLU A 95 8.38 -26.02 10.42
N PRO A 96 7.11 -26.38 10.72
CA PRO A 96 6.83 -27.36 11.78
C PRO A 96 7.17 -28.74 11.23
N GLY A 97 8.44 -29.13 11.24
CA GLY A 97 8.82 -30.38 10.57
C GLY A 97 10.26 -30.86 10.70
N GLY A 98 11.10 -30.20 11.49
CA GLY A 98 12.32 -30.84 12.00
C GLY A 98 11.97 -31.91 13.03
N ILE A 99 11.39 -33.02 12.61
CA ILE A 99 11.34 -34.27 13.36
C ILE A 99 11.94 -35.38 12.51
N ALA A 100 13.14 -35.80 12.93
CA ALA A 100 13.82 -37.08 12.73
C ALA A 100 13.88 -37.68 11.31
#